data_AF-A0A5S4U4B6-F1
#
_entry.id   AF-A0A5S4U4B6-F1
#
_cell.length_a   1.000
_cell.length_b   1.000
_cell.length_c   1.000
_cell.angle_alpha   90.00
_cell.angle_beta   90.00
_cell.angle_gamma   90.00
#
_symmetry.space_group_name_H-M   'P 1'
#
loop_
_entity.id
_entity.type
_entity.pdbx_description
1 polymer ?
#
loop_
_entity_poly.entity_id
_entity_poly.type
_entity_poly.pdbx_seq_one_letter_code
_entity_poly.pdbx_strand_id
1 'polypeptide(L)' 'MTLLELRDFVRERNKVSLQDISAAFRADPGVVERMLAVWVQKGKIRFHAGDAAPKCGGCCGCDKRLGQYYEWL' A
#
# COMPACT_ATOMS: atom_id res chain seq x y z
N MET A 1 0.36 8.13 -15.71
CA MET A 1 -0.27 7.39 -14.60
C MET A 1 -1.75 7.71 -14.57
N THR A 2 -2.59 6.69 -14.57
CA THR A 2 -4.04 6.81 -14.36
C THR A 2 -4.47 6.05 -13.11
N LEU A 3 -5.68 6.31 -12.61
CA LEU A 3 -6.25 5.56 -11.49
C LEU A 3 -6.38 4.06 -11.77
N LEU A 4 -6.60 3.69 -13.04
CA LEU A 4 -6.72 2.30 -13.49
C LEU A 4 -5.37 1.60 -13.44
N GLU A 5 -4.30 2.23 -13.92
CA GLU A 5 -2.95 1.67 -13.87
C GLU A 5 -2.48 1.43 -12.43
N LEU A 6 -2.74 2.37 -11.51
CA LEU A 6 -2.43 2.22 -10.09
C LEU A 6 -3.19 1.04 -9.45
N ARG A 7 -4.48 0.91 -9.79
CA ARG A 7 -5.31 -0.20 -9.33
C ARG A 7 -4.76 -1.53 -9.83
N ASP A 8 -4.49 -1.64 -11.13
CA ASP A 8 -4.03 -2.87 -11.76
C ASP A 8 -2.65 -3.26 -11.22
N PHE A 9 -1.77 -2.29 -10.99
CA PHE A 9 -0.46 -2.51 -10.36
C PHE A 9 -0.55 -3.09 -8.94
N VAL A 10 -1.47 -2.60 -8.10
CA VAL A 10 -1.71 -3.15 -6.74
C VAL A 10 -2.34 -4.53 -6.84
N ARG A 11 -3.27 -4.73 -7.78
CA ARG A 11 -3.93 -6.01 -8.01
C ARG A 11 -2.96 -7.10 -8.44
N GLU A 12 -2.05 -6.80 -9.36
CA GLU A 12 -1.03 -7.73 -9.86
C GLU A 12 -0.04 -8.15 -8.77
N ARG A 13 0.35 -7.23 -7.89
CA ARG A 13 1.28 -7.52 -6.77
C ARG A 13 0.59 -8.10 -5.54
N ASN A 14 -0.74 -8.01 -5.48
CA ASN A 14 -1.59 -8.34 -4.32
C ASN A 14 -1.31 -7.47 -3.08
N LYS A 15 -0.05 -7.27 -2.70
CA LYS A 15 0.42 -6.43 -1.61
C LYS A 15 1.65 -5.64 -2.05
N VAL A 16 1.64 -4.31 -1.90
CA VAL A 16 2.74 -3.45 -2.33
C VAL A 16 2.89 -2.22 -1.43
N SER A 17 4.12 -1.80 -1.16
CA SER A 17 4.37 -0.63 -0.32
C SER A 17 4.08 0.68 -1.06
N LEU A 18 3.70 1.73 -0.33
CA LEU A 18 3.50 3.06 -0.91
C LEU A 18 4.78 3.57 -1.60
N GLN A 19 5.95 3.27 -1.04
CA GLN A 19 7.24 3.65 -1.61
C GLN A 19 7.52 2.92 -2.93
N ASP A 20 7.21 1.63 -3.02
CA ASP A 20 7.39 0.87 -4.27
C ASP A 20 6.50 1.40 -5.38
N ILE A 21 5.24 1.75 -5.05
CA ILE A 21 4.31 2.36 -6.01
C ILE A 21 4.85 3.73 -6.45
N SER A 22 5.26 4.57 -5.50
CA SER A 22 5.86 5.87 -5.79
C SER A 22 7.09 5.76 -6.70
N ALA A 23 7.99 4.82 -6.43
CA ALA A 23 9.17 4.56 -7.23
C ALA A 23 8.84 4.05 -8.64
N ALA A 24 7.90 3.11 -8.76
CA ALA A 24 7.48 2.54 -10.04
C ALA A 24 6.82 3.58 -10.97
N PHE A 25 5.99 4.46 -10.41
CA PHE A 25 5.30 5.50 -11.17
C PHE A 25 6.04 6.83 -11.20
N ARG A 26 7.20 6.93 -10.52
CA ARG A 26 7.97 8.18 -10.33
C ARG A 26 7.10 9.34 -9.87
N ALA A 27 6.19 9.05 -8.94
CA ALA A 27 5.18 9.98 -8.44
C ALA A 27 5.35 10.20 -6.94
N ASP A 28 5.01 11.38 -6.46
CA ASP A 28 5.09 11.69 -5.03
C ASP A 28 4.17 10.76 -4.21
N PRO A 29 4.63 10.24 -3.05
CA PRO A 29 3.82 9.36 -2.20
C PRO A 29 2.46 9.96 -1.80
N GLY A 30 2.37 11.26 -1.55
CA GLY A 30 1.13 11.94 -1.22
C GLY A 30 0.17 12.08 -2.41
N VAL A 31 0.69 12.05 -3.64
CA VAL A 31 -0.14 11.96 -4.86
C VAL A 31 -0.68 10.53 -5.02
N VAL A 32 0.19 9.53 -4.89
CA VAL A 32 -0.18 8.11 -4.97
C VAL A 32 -1.24 7.75 -3.93
N GLU A 33 -1.05 8.22 -2.68
CA GLU A 33 -2.01 8.01 -1.58
C GLU A 33 -3.39 8.58 -1.92
N ARG A 34 -3.45 9.85 -2.36
CA ARG A 34 -4.73 10.48 -2.77
C ARG A 34 -5.39 9.76 -3.93
N MET A 35 -4.62 9.23 -4.88
CA MET A 35 -5.14 8.49 -6.01
C MET A 35 -5.69 7.12 -5.59
N LEU A 36 -4.97 6.38 -4.74
CA LEU A 36 -5.42 5.08 -4.24
C LEU A 36 -6.57 5.20 -3.24
N ALA A 37 -6.73 6.34 -2.57
CA ALA A 37 -7.84 6.59 -1.65
C ALA A 37 -9.21 6.36 -2.28
N VAL A 38 -9.38 6.64 -3.59
CA VAL A 38 -10.64 6.37 -4.32
C VAL A 38 -10.97 4.87 -4.31
N TRP A 39 -9.98 4.01 -4.46
CA TRP A 39 -10.15 2.56 -4.45
C TRP A 39 -10.29 1.99 -3.04
N VAL A 40 -9.66 2.65 -2.07
CA VAL A 40 -9.87 2.37 -0.64
C VAL A 40 -11.30 2.67 -0.23
N GLN A 41 -11.84 3.83 -0.60
CA GLN A 41 -13.24 4.18 -0.36
C GLN A 41 -14.23 3.23 -1.06
N LYS A 42 -13.86 2.70 -2.24
CA LYS A 42 -14.65 1.68 -2.94
C LYS A 42 -14.52 0.28 -2.35
N GLY A 43 -13.68 0.08 -1.33
CA GLY A 43 -13.43 -1.23 -0.71
C GLY A 43 -12.76 -2.24 -1.63
N LYS A 44 -12.03 -1.77 -2.65
CA LYS A 44 -11.25 -2.64 -3.57
C LYS A 44 -9.80 -2.80 -3.16
N ILE A 45 -9.29 -1.81 -2.44
CA ILE A 45 -7.93 -1.81 -1.91
C ILE A 45 -8.04 -1.50 -0.43
N ARG A 46 -7.21 -2.15 0.38
CA ARG A 46 -7.06 -1.83 1.80
C ARG A 46 -5.73 -1.12 2.00
N PHE A 47 -5.80 0.05 2.64
CA PHE A 47 -4.61 0.74 3.11
C PHE A 47 -4.25 0.26 4.51
N HIS A 48 -2.99 -0.08 4.70
CA HIS A 48 -2.42 -0.38 6.00
C HIS A 48 -1.39 0.69 6.30
N ALA A 49 -1.75 1.62 7.20
CA ALA A 49 -0.77 2.48 7.82
C ALA A 49 0.11 1.57 8.67
N GLY A 50 1.38 1.43 8.32
CA GLY A 50 2.31 0.64 9.12
C GLY A 50 2.28 1.18 10.54
N ASP A 51 1.72 0.40 11.47
CA ASP A 51 1.81 0.69 12.89
C ASP A 51 3.30 0.82 13.20
N ALA A 52 3.70 1.98 13.72
CA ALA A 52 4.99 2.15 14.36
C ALA A 52 5.02 1.22 15.58
N ALA A 53 5.33 -0.06 15.33
CA ALA A 53 5.51 -1.17 16.25
C ALA A 53 4.80 -1.03 17.62
N PRO A 54 3.66 -1.71 17.88
CA PRO A 54 3.40 -2.14 19.24
C PRO A 54 4.51 -3.14 19.60
N LYS A 55 5.18 -2.89 20.73
CA LYS A 55 6.23 -3.75 21.29
C LYS A 55 5.83 -5.23 21.15
N CYS A 56 6.55 -5.93 20.28
CA CYS A 56 6.36 -7.35 19.99
C CYS A 56 6.57 -8.17 21.28
N GLY A 57 5.49 -8.80 21.77
CA GLY A 57 5.52 -9.86 22.76
C GLY A 57 5.04 -11.16 22.13
N GLY A 58 5.95 -11.90 21.50
CA GLY A 58 5.73 -13.31 21.16
C GLY A 58 5.29 -13.60 19.72
N CYS A 59 6.16 -14.34 19.02
CA CYS A 59 5.87 -15.35 18.01
C CYS A 59 5.52 -14.93 16.56
N CYS A 60 6.26 -15.56 15.63
CA CYS A 60 6.02 -15.77 14.20
C CYS A 60 6.12 -14.59 13.20
N GLY A 61 7.22 -14.60 12.43
CA GLY A 61 7.18 -14.36 10.98
C GLY A 61 6.83 -12.97 10.42
N CYS A 62 6.66 -11.93 11.24
CA CYS A 62 6.37 -10.60 10.70
C CYS A 62 7.61 -10.01 10.01
N ASP A 63 7.59 -9.89 8.69
CA ASP A 63 8.43 -8.99 7.91
C ASP A 63 8.24 -7.55 8.43
N LYS A 64 9.06 -7.17 9.42
CA LYS A 64 9.02 -5.90 10.18
C LYS A 64 9.39 -4.67 9.34
N ARG A 65 9.09 -4.63 8.04
CA ARG A 65 9.57 -3.56 7.16
C ARG A 65 8.57 -3.00 6.16
N LEU A 66 7.35 -3.52 6.08
CA LEU A 66 6.32 -2.86 5.28
C LEU A 66 5.74 -1.74 6.14
N GLY A 67 6.22 -0.52 5.91
CA GLY A 67 5.63 0.70 6.48
C GLY A 67 4.19 0.91 5.97
N GLN A 68 3.89 2.06 5.36
CA GLN A 68 2.61 2.24 4.68
C GLN A 68 2.53 1.33 3.44
N TYR A 69 1.54 0.45 3.36
CA TYR A 69 1.34 -0.45 2.21
C TYR A 69 -0.13 -0.61 1.84
N TYR A 70 -0.36 -1.02 0.59
CA TYR A 70 -1.67 -1.27 0.02
C TYR A 70 -1.83 -2.75 -0.33
N GLU A 71 -3.02 -3.27 -0.10
CA GLU A 71 -3.40 -4.67 -0.34
C GLU A 71 -4.68 -4.71 -1.20
N TRP A 72 -4.71 -5.59 -2.19
CA TRP A 72 -5.91 -5.82 -3.01
C TRP A 72 -6.91 -6.73 -2.27
N LEU A 73 -8.20 -6.35 -2.30
CA LEU A 73 -9.31 -7.11 -1.69
C LEU A 73 -10.10 -7.94 -2.70
#